data_AF-A0A2G6PQN0-F1
#
_entry.id   AF-A0A2G6PQN0-F1
#
_cell.length_a   1.000
_cell.length_b   1.000
_cell.length_c   1.000
_cell.angle_alpha   90.00
_cell.angle_beta   90.00
_cell.angle_gamma   90.00
#
_symmetry.space_group_name_H-M   'P 1'
#
loop_
_entity.id
_entity.type
_entity.pdbx_description
1 polymer ?
#
loop_
_entity_poly.entity_id
_entity_poly.type
_entity_poly.pdbx_seq_one_letter_code
_entity_poly.pdbx_strand_id
1 'polypeptide(L)'
;MKHLVAILSFLFLSVTVFSQTREYKDLIILYADGTYDSYKKLVKQAEKYTMKDDTKKDPAPYFWMAKGLYKISISGTDDDNYKNAYKDAIKYLGKGMKYDFKYNDGSYSAEESEFVSMFQLTLFETINNEILDGGFKRAFGWVLKYGKITSQEAGPNFLMGACKHNAQDKYSAREYWKTANAQLEEIESIENWSEADKKMLKYGVLHTAAALKNSRQEDKAKELVGKVAQWFEEDDDWQDLYDEIVNKPKE
;
A
#
# COMPACT_ATOMS: atom_id res chain seq x y z
N MET A 1 -31.68 -51.57 -21.37
CA MET A 1 -30.79 -51.00 -20.32
C MET A 1 -29.41 -51.59 -20.49
N LYS A 2 -28.43 -50.84 -21.03
CA LYS A 2 -26.97 -51.13 -20.99
C LYS A 2 -26.12 -50.15 -21.83
N HIS A 3 -26.72 -49.22 -22.58
CA HIS A 3 -25.98 -48.26 -23.42
C HIS A 3 -26.25 -46.78 -23.12
N LEU A 4 -26.73 -46.45 -21.92
CA LEU A 4 -27.11 -45.07 -21.55
C LEU A 4 -26.39 -44.53 -20.30
N VAL A 5 -25.30 -45.17 -19.88
CA VAL A 5 -24.53 -44.77 -18.68
C VAL A 5 -23.13 -44.23 -19.02
N ALA A 6 -22.69 -44.28 -20.28
CA ALA A 6 -21.30 -43.96 -20.65
C ALA A 6 -21.03 -42.51 -21.09
N ILE A 7 -21.97 -41.57 -20.92
CA ILE A 7 -21.81 -40.17 -21.43
C ILE A 7 -21.81 -39.12 -20.29
N LEU A 8 -22.10 -39.50 -19.05
CA LEU A 8 -22.23 -38.55 -17.93
C LEU A 8 -21.04 -38.52 -16.95
N SER A 9 -19.92 -39.16 -17.29
CA SER A 9 -18.74 -39.22 -16.42
C SER A 9 -17.55 -38.40 -16.93
N PHE A 10 -17.71 -37.60 -17.99
CA PHE A 10 -16.62 -36.88 -18.65
C PHE A 10 -16.62 -35.36 -18.42
N LEU A 11 -17.33 -34.88 -17.39
CA LEU A 11 -17.56 -33.45 -17.23
C LEU A 11 -17.39 -32.94 -15.80
N PHE A 12 -16.41 -33.47 -15.05
CA PHE A 12 -15.89 -32.80 -13.84
C PHE A 12 -14.43 -33.20 -13.55
N LEU A 13 -13.56 -33.15 -14.57
CA LEU A 13 -12.19 -32.70 -14.29
C LEU A 13 -12.22 -31.18 -14.36
N SER A 14 -12.66 -30.55 -13.27
CA SER A 14 -12.18 -29.21 -12.96
C SER A 14 -10.67 -29.37 -12.81
N VAL A 15 -9.96 -29.07 -13.89
CA VAL A 15 -8.53 -28.82 -13.83
C VAL A 15 -8.42 -27.62 -12.91
N THR A 16 -8.17 -27.86 -11.63
CA THR A 16 -7.43 -26.90 -10.83
C THR A 16 -6.08 -26.84 -11.52
N VAL A 17 -5.97 -25.94 -12.49
CA VAL A 17 -4.70 -25.38 -12.88
C VAL A 17 -4.27 -24.63 -11.62
N PHE A 18 -3.70 -25.36 -10.65
CA PHE A 18 -2.67 -24.77 -9.83
C PHE A 18 -1.68 -24.26 -10.86
N SER A 19 -1.70 -22.95 -11.07
CA SER A 19 -0.61 -22.24 -11.71
C SER A 19 0.65 -22.85 -11.13
N GLN A 20 1.47 -23.50 -11.96
CA GLN A 20 2.77 -23.93 -11.52
C GLN A 20 3.51 -22.63 -11.21
N THR A 21 3.45 -22.17 -9.96
CA THR A 21 4.15 -20.97 -9.52
C THR A 21 5.59 -21.19 -9.90
N ARG A 22 6.07 -20.43 -10.88
CA ARG A 22 7.40 -20.61 -11.42
C ARG A 22 8.37 -20.34 -10.27
N GLU A 23 9.05 -21.38 -9.79
CA GLU A 23 10.01 -21.22 -8.71
C GLU A 23 11.25 -20.50 -9.26
N TYR A 24 11.30 -19.18 -9.08
CA TYR A 24 12.43 -18.32 -9.45
C TYR A 24 13.63 -18.53 -8.51
N LYS A 25 14.17 -19.76 -8.46
CA LYS A 25 15.25 -20.18 -7.54
C LYS A 25 16.50 -19.34 -7.63
N ASP A 26 16.83 -18.88 -8.84
CA ASP A 26 17.95 -17.97 -9.07
C ASP A 26 17.76 -16.63 -8.34
N LEU A 27 16.55 -16.06 -8.35
CA LEU A 27 16.23 -14.84 -7.61
C LEU A 27 16.34 -15.06 -6.09
N ILE A 28 15.85 -16.19 -5.60
CA ILE A 28 15.93 -16.56 -4.18
C ILE A 28 17.40 -16.66 -3.74
N ILE A 29 18.23 -17.38 -4.49
CA ILE A 29 19.66 -17.55 -4.20
C ILE A 29 20.38 -16.20 -4.19
N LEU A 30 20.11 -15.34 -5.17
CA LEU A 30 20.72 -14.01 -5.24
C LEU A 30 20.32 -13.12 -4.05
N TYR A 31 19.07 -13.21 -3.58
CA TYR A 31 18.64 -12.48 -2.40
C TYR A 31 19.28 -13.04 -1.12
N ALA A 32 19.36 -14.37 -0.99
CA ALA A 32 19.90 -15.05 0.18
C ALA A 32 21.41 -14.83 0.38
N ASP A 33 22.17 -14.59 -0.69
CA ASP A 33 23.60 -14.25 -0.60
C ASP A 33 23.84 -12.95 0.21
N GLY A 34 22.85 -12.05 0.25
CA GLY A 34 22.84 -10.93 1.19
C GLY A 34 23.87 -9.83 0.95
N THR A 35 24.58 -9.85 -0.18
CA THR A 35 25.62 -8.87 -0.51
C THR A 35 25.09 -7.78 -1.43
N TYR A 36 25.73 -6.60 -1.40
CA TYR A 36 25.40 -5.51 -2.31
C TYR A 36 25.45 -5.95 -3.79
N ASP A 37 26.50 -6.70 -4.17
CA ASP A 37 26.64 -7.22 -5.53
C ASP A 37 25.59 -8.27 -5.88
N SER A 38 25.15 -9.09 -4.92
CA SER A 38 24.08 -10.05 -5.16
C SER A 38 22.74 -9.36 -5.36
N TYR A 39 22.45 -8.27 -4.62
CA TYR A 39 21.25 -7.47 -4.84
C TYR A 39 21.26 -6.77 -6.21
N LYS A 40 22.41 -6.28 -6.68
CA LYS A 40 22.53 -5.73 -8.05
C LYS A 40 22.26 -6.80 -9.12
N LYS A 41 22.79 -8.01 -8.92
CA LYS A 41 22.53 -9.16 -9.80
C LYS A 41 21.06 -9.58 -9.75
N LEU A 42 20.45 -9.59 -8.56
CA LEU A 42 19.03 -9.88 -8.35
C LEU A 42 18.16 -8.93 -9.16
N VAL A 43 18.38 -7.61 -9.03
CA VAL A 43 17.61 -6.59 -9.77
C VAL A 43 17.71 -6.81 -11.27
N LYS A 44 18.93 -7.01 -11.80
CA LYS A 44 19.15 -7.25 -13.23
C LYS A 44 18.49 -8.54 -13.71
N GLN A 45 18.54 -9.60 -12.91
CA GLN A 45 17.97 -10.89 -13.28
C GLN A 45 16.44 -10.86 -13.23
N ALA A 46 15.87 -10.28 -12.19
CA ALA A 46 14.44 -10.05 -12.06
C ALA A 46 13.90 -9.18 -13.22
N GLU A 47 14.61 -8.10 -13.57
CA GLU A 47 14.25 -7.23 -14.69
C GLU A 47 14.13 -8.00 -16.01
N LYS A 48 15.07 -8.91 -16.31
CA LYS A 48 14.98 -9.76 -17.52
C LYS A 48 13.68 -10.55 -17.57
N TYR A 49 13.22 -11.10 -16.43
CA TYR A 49 11.92 -11.78 -16.39
C TYR A 49 10.76 -10.81 -16.62
N THR A 50 10.84 -9.58 -16.15
CA THR A 50 9.79 -8.57 -16.42
C THR A 50 9.69 -8.16 -17.90
N MET A 51 10.71 -8.45 -18.70
CA MET A 51 10.76 -8.13 -20.14
C MET A 51 10.36 -9.30 -21.05
N LYS A 52 10.40 -10.55 -20.55
CA LYS A 52 10.05 -11.72 -21.37
C LYS A 52 8.54 -11.88 -21.51
N ASP A 53 8.07 -12.30 -22.68
CA ASP A 53 6.64 -12.42 -22.96
C ASP A 53 5.90 -13.39 -22.03
N ASP A 54 6.57 -14.45 -21.59
CA ASP A 54 6.02 -15.47 -20.71
C ASP A 54 5.93 -15.01 -19.24
N THR A 55 6.82 -14.13 -18.79
CA THR A 55 6.90 -13.71 -17.38
C THR A 55 6.65 -12.22 -17.13
N LYS A 56 6.43 -11.40 -18.15
CA LYS A 56 6.22 -9.94 -17.99
C LYS A 56 4.99 -9.55 -17.16
N LYS A 57 4.03 -10.48 -17.01
CA LYS A 57 2.81 -10.31 -16.20
C LYS A 57 2.84 -11.15 -14.92
N ASP A 58 3.88 -11.95 -14.70
CA ASP A 58 4.06 -12.67 -13.44
C ASP A 58 4.44 -11.66 -12.35
N PRO A 59 3.78 -11.63 -11.18
CA PRO A 59 4.13 -10.68 -10.13
C PRO A 59 5.47 -10.97 -9.46
N ALA A 60 5.92 -12.23 -9.37
CA ALA A 60 7.06 -12.61 -8.53
C ALA A 60 8.36 -11.88 -8.92
N PRO A 61 8.74 -11.75 -10.21
CA PRO A 61 9.90 -10.95 -10.60
C PRO A 61 9.84 -9.49 -10.15
N TYR A 62 8.65 -8.89 -10.11
CA TYR A 62 8.50 -7.50 -9.66
C TYR A 62 8.74 -7.35 -8.15
N PHE A 63 8.26 -8.30 -7.35
CA PHE A 63 8.52 -8.35 -5.91
C PHE A 63 10.00 -8.57 -5.61
N TRP A 64 10.66 -9.51 -6.30
CA TRP A 64 12.09 -9.74 -6.14
C TRP A 64 12.94 -8.54 -6.52
N MET A 65 12.56 -7.85 -7.61
CA MET A 65 13.22 -6.60 -7.99
C MET A 65 13.00 -5.51 -6.94
N ALA A 66 11.80 -5.39 -6.37
CA ALA A 66 11.53 -4.43 -5.29
C ALA A 66 12.35 -4.75 -4.03
N LYS A 67 12.44 -6.02 -3.61
CA LYS A 67 13.28 -6.48 -2.49
C LYS A 67 14.76 -6.12 -2.72
N GLY A 68 15.30 -6.41 -3.89
CA GLY A 68 16.69 -6.09 -4.24
C GLY A 68 16.96 -4.58 -4.24
N LEU A 69 16.08 -3.79 -4.86
CA LEU A 69 16.18 -2.33 -4.89
C LEU A 69 16.07 -1.71 -3.49
N TYR A 70 15.19 -2.25 -2.63
CA TYR A 70 15.10 -1.79 -1.24
C TYR A 70 16.41 -2.05 -0.49
N LYS A 71 16.98 -3.26 -0.58
CA LYS A 71 18.25 -3.59 0.05
C LYS A 71 19.41 -2.71 -0.45
N ILE A 72 19.44 -2.42 -1.74
CA ILE A 72 20.40 -1.45 -2.31
C ILE A 72 20.18 -0.05 -1.72
N SER A 73 18.92 0.38 -1.58
CA SER A 73 18.61 1.73 -1.09
C SER A 73 19.06 1.98 0.36
N ILE A 74 19.14 0.94 1.18
CA ILE A 74 19.55 1.01 2.58
C ILE A 74 21.01 0.58 2.80
N SER A 75 21.77 0.26 1.74
CA SER A 75 23.15 -0.21 1.86
C SER A 75 24.17 0.90 2.08
N GLY A 76 23.76 2.17 1.97
CA GLY A 76 24.67 3.32 2.01
C GLY A 76 25.56 3.47 0.78
N THR A 77 25.18 2.86 -0.36
CA THR A 77 25.95 2.97 -1.61
C THR A 77 25.93 4.39 -2.19
N ASP A 78 27.03 4.76 -2.86
CA ASP A 78 27.19 5.96 -3.68
C ASP A 78 27.07 5.68 -5.19
N ASP A 79 26.64 4.49 -5.60
CA ASP A 79 26.46 4.14 -7.01
C ASP A 79 25.31 4.96 -7.62
N ASP A 80 25.67 5.90 -8.48
CA ASP A 80 24.74 6.81 -9.18
C ASP A 80 23.65 6.08 -9.97
N ASN A 81 23.88 4.83 -10.39
CA ASN A 81 22.86 4.02 -11.06
C ASN A 81 21.68 3.66 -10.14
N TYR A 82 21.89 3.72 -8.83
CA TYR A 82 20.92 3.34 -7.79
C TYR A 82 20.49 4.50 -6.90
N LYS A 83 20.77 5.76 -7.27
CA LYS A 83 20.33 6.95 -6.52
C LYS A 83 18.81 7.05 -6.28
N ASN A 84 18.01 6.35 -7.08
CA ASN A 84 16.55 6.29 -6.97
C ASN A 84 16.03 4.92 -6.50
N ALA A 85 16.91 4.02 -6.00
CA ALA A 85 16.56 2.63 -5.73
C ALA A 85 15.32 2.46 -4.85
N TYR A 86 15.14 3.30 -3.82
CA TYR A 86 13.93 3.27 -2.99
C TYR A 86 12.65 3.58 -3.78
N LYS A 87 12.68 4.62 -4.63
CA LYS A 87 11.53 5.01 -5.47
C LYS A 87 11.25 3.97 -6.55
N ASP A 88 12.30 3.36 -7.08
CA ASP A 88 12.17 2.26 -8.05
C ASP A 88 11.62 1.00 -7.40
N ALA A 89 12.00 0.70 -6.15
CA ALA A 89 11.41 -0.39 -5.38
C ALA A 89 9.88 -0.22 -5.25
N ILE A 90 9.40 0.98 -4.90
CA ILE A 90 7.96 1.28 -4.84
C ILE A 90 7.29 1.09 -6.20
N LYS A 91 7.90 1.60 -7.27
CA LYS A 91 7.39 1.47 -8.65
C LYS A 91 7.20 0.00 -9.02
N TYR A 92 8.19 -0.84 -8.75
CA TYR A 92 8.14 -2.23 -9.14
C TYR A 92 7.23 -3.05 -8.22
N LEU A 93 7.22 -2.80 -6.91
CA LEU A 93 6.26 -3.43 -6.00
C LEU A 93 4.82 -3.13 -6.45
N GLY A 94 4.49 -1.87 -6.70
CA GLY A 94 3.13 -1.50 -7.14
C GLY A 94 2.76 -2.09 -8.49
N LYS A 95 3.73 -2.27 -9.40
CA LYS A 95 3.48 -2.98 -10.67
C LYS A 95 3.24 -4.48 -10.44
N GLY A 96 4.00 -5.10 -9.52
CA GLY A 96 3.82 -6.47 -9.08
C GLY A 96 2.43 -6.69 -8.49
N MET A 97 2.05 -5.90 -7.48
CA MET A 97 0.73 -5.95 -6.85
C MET A 97 -0.41 -5.74 -7.85
N LYS A 98 -0.25 -4.82 -8.81
CA LYS A 98 -1.25 -4.63 -9.88
C LYS A 98 -1.43 -5.87 -10.75
N TYR A 99 -0.35 -6.57 -11.09
CA TYR A 99 -0.46 -7.82 -11.85
C TYR A 99 -1.00 -8.94 -11.00
N ASP A 100 -0.58 -9.01 -9.75
CA ASP A 100 -1.07 -9.99 -8.80
C ASP A 100 -2.57 -9.88 -8.59
N PHE A 101 -3.10 -8.68 -8.33
CA PHE A 101 -4.55 -8.45 -8.24
C PHE A 101 -5.27 -8.83 -9.54
N LYS A 102 -4.69 -8.49 -10.68
CA LYS A 102 -5.31 -8.75 -11.99
C LYS A 102 -5.33 -10.22 -12.40
N TYR A 103 -4.31 -10.99 -12.02
CA TYR A 103 -4.08 -12.33 -12.56
C TYR A 103 -4.11 -13.44 -11.51
N ASN A 104 -3.92 -13.12 -10.23
CA ASN A 104 -3.92 -14.08 -9.12
C ASN A 104 -4.73 -13.60 -7.90
N ASP A 105 -5.62 -12.61 -8.06
CA ASP A 105 -6.52 -12.12 -7.01
C ASP A 105 -5.82 -11.64 -5.72
N GLY A 106 -4.57 -11.16 -5.85
CA GLY A 106 -3.80 -10.66 -4.70
C GLY A 106 -3.09 -11.74 -3.86
N SER A 107 -3.17 -13.02 -4.26
CA SER A 107 -2.59 -14.14 -3.50
C SER A 107 -1.08 -14.02 -3.30
N TYR A 108 -0.32 -13.57 -4.29
CA TYR A 108 1.14 -13.43 -4.14
C TYR A 108 1.52 -12.30 -3.16
N SER A 109 0.74 -11.22 -3.15
CA SER A 109 0.91 -10.12 -2.19
C SER A 109 0.63 -10.58 -0.76
N ALA A 110 -0.34 -11.47 -0.57
CA ALA A 110 -0.63 -12.09 0.71
C ALA A 110 0.49 -13.05 1.16
N GLU A 111 1.03 -13.87 0.24
CA GLU A 111 2.21 -14.71 0.49
C GLU A 111 3.43 -13.87 0.90
N GLU A 112 3.59 -12.68 0.31
CA GLU A 112 4.69 -11.75 0.57
C GLU A 112 4.35 -10.68 1.62
N SER A 113 3.31 -10.90 2.42
CA SER A 113 2.75 -9.92 3.36
C SER A 113 3.78 -9.37 4.35
N GLU A 114 4.76 -10.16 4.77
CA GLU A 114 5.86 -9.70 5.63
C GLU A 114 6.66 -8.57 4.96
N PHE A 115 7.09 -8.78 3.71
CA PHE A 115 7.84 -7.76 2.96
C PHE A 115 6.96 -6.56 2.63
N VAL A 116 5.72 -6.79 2.19
CA VAL A 116 4.78 -5.72 1.86
C VAL A 116 4.53 -4.83 3.08
N SER A 117 4.19 -5.43 4.22
CA SER A 117 3.88 -4.69 5.45
C SER A 117 5.08 -3.90 5.96
N MET A 118 6.27 -4.52 5.97
CA MET A 118 7.51 -3.83 6.33
C MET A 118 7.77 -2.64 5.42
N PHE A 119 7.66 -2.83 4.11
CA PHE A 119 7.97 -1.77 3.13
C PHE A 119 6.93 -0.65 3.12
N GLN A 120 5.66 -0.97 3.32
CA GLN A 120 4.60 0.02 3.57
C GLN A 120 4.91 0.85 4.83
N LEU A 121 5.38 0.21 5.91
CA LEU A 121 5.71 0.92 7.16
C LEU A 121 6.85 1.92 6.97
N THR A 122 7.93 1.56 6.25
CA THR A 122 9.02 2.52 5.99
C THR A 122 8.53 3.73 5.18
N LEU A 123 7.56 3.51 4.28
CA LEU A 123 6.98 4.57 3.48
C LEU A 123 6.03 5.45 4.31
N PHE A 124 5.25 4.85 5.20
CA PHE A 124 4.45 5.58 6.19
C PHE A 124 5.35 6.47 7.06
N GLU A 125 6.45 5.95 7.60
CA GLU A 125 7.39 6.72 8.41
C GLU A 125 7.98 7.90 7.62
N THR A 126 8.31 7.69 6.34
CA THR A 126 8.76 8.76 5.44
C THR A 126 7.69 9.84 5.27
N ILE A 127 6.42 9.44 5.07
CA ILE A 127 5.29 10.37 4.95
C ILE A 127 5.11 11.16 6.26
N ASN A 128 5.13 10.46 7.40
CA ASN A 128 4.92 11.07 8.71
C ASN A 128 6.01 12.08 9.04
N ASN A 129 7.28 11.73 8.81
CA ASN A 129 8.41 12.66 9.01
C ASN A 129 8.26 13.92 8.16
N GLU A 130 7.88 13.78 6.89
CA GLU A 130 7.63 14.92 6.01
C GLU A 130 6.50 15.82 6.53
N ILE A 131 5.45 15.25 7.13
CA ILE A 131 4.34 16.00 7.71
C ILE A 131 4.75 16.70 9.02
N LEU A 132 5.48 16.01 9.90
CA LEU A 132 5.98 16.56 11.16
C LEU A 132 6.89 17.77 10.92
N ASP A 133 7.65 17.76 9.83
CA ASP A 133 8.48 18.90 9.37
C ASP A 133 7.67 20.00 8.65
N GLY A 134 6.33 19.93 8.66
CA GLY A 134 5.44 20.85 7.95
C GLY A 134 5.45 20.70 6.42
N GLY A 135 6.12 19.68 5.89
CA GLY A 135 6.35 19.40 4.47
C GLY A 135 5.19 18.74 3.74
N PHE A 136 3.94 19.18 3.93
CA PHE A 136 2.74 18.59 3.31
C PHE A 136 2.82 18.43 1.78
N LYS A 137 3.48 19.36 1.07
CA LYS A 137 3.69 19.24 -0.38
C LYS A 137 4.62 18.08 -0.75
N ARG A 138 5.65 17.81 0.05
CA ARG A 138 6.57 16.68 -0.15
C ARG A 138 5.89 15.38 0.26
N ALA A 139 5.20 15.38 1.40
CA ALA A 139 4.40 14.27 1.88
C ALA A 139 3.38 13.79 0.83
N PHE A 140 2.65 14.69 0.17
CA PHE A 140 1.71 14.33 -0.91
C PHE A 140 2.33 13.41 -1.98
N GLY A 141 3.57 13.71 -2.39
CA GLY A 141 4.29 12.91 -3.37
C GLY A 141 4.63 11.50 -2.87
N TRP A 142 4.79 11.31 -1.56
CA TRP A 142 5.00 10.01 -0.93
C TRP A 142 3.68 9.27 -0.68
N VAL A 143 2.62 9.96 -0.28
CA VAL A 143 1.27 9.37 -0.14
C VAL A 143 0.78 8.80 -1.48
N LEU A 144 0.99 9.52 -2.59
CA LEU A 144 0.70 9.01 -3.94
C LEU A 144 1.47 7.73 -4.29
N LYS A 145 2.65 7.53 -3.71
CA LYS A 145 3.43 6.30 -3.89
C LYS A 145 2.93 5.19 -2.98
N TYR A 146 2.51 5.52 -1.76
CA TYR A 146 1.88 4.58 -0.84
C TYR A 146 0.62 3.98 -1.45
N GLY A 147 -0.24 4.81 -2.05
CA GLY A 147 -1.44 4.37 -2.76
C GLY A 147 -1.20 3.40 -3.93
N LYS A 148 0.06 3.18 -4.35
CA LYS A 148 0.40 2.16 -5.38
C LYS A 148 0.72 0.80 -4.78
N ILE A 149 0.95 0.73 -3.47
CA ILE A 149 1.42 -0.47 -2.77
C ILE A 149 0.47 -0.85 -1.62
N THR A 150 -0.79 -0.44 -1.70
CA THR A 150 -1.84 -0.82 -0.77
C THR A 150 -3.13 -1.09 -1.53
N SER A 151 -3.97 -1.98 -1.01
CA SER A 151 -5.38 -2.09 -1.40
C SER A 151 -6.30 -1.23 -0.52
N GLN A 152 -5.80 -0.72 0.60
CA GLN A 152 -6.55 0.07 1.58
C GLN A 152 -6.41 1.57 1.28
N GLU A 153 -7.17 2.02 0.28
CA GLU A 153 -6.98 3.35 -0.31
C GLU A 153 -7.63 4.51 0.47
N ALA A 154 -8.54 4.23 1.41
CA ALA A 154 -9.26 5.27 2.15
C ALA A 154 -8.30 6.19 2.93
N GLY A 155 -7.37 5.62 3.69
CA GLY A 155 -6.36 6.35 4.45
C GLY A 155 -5.47 7.26 3.58
N PRO A 156 -4.82 6.72 2.53
CA PRO A 156 -4.09 7.52 1.56
C PRO A 156 -4.92 8.65 0.93
N ASN A 157 -6.17 8.40 0.55
CA ASN A 157 -7.04 9.44 -0.03
C ASN A 157 -7.37 10.54 0.99
N PHE A 158 -7.68 10.19 2.24
CA PHE A 158 -7.84 11.21 3.29
C PHE A 158 -6.58 12.06 3.45
N LEU A 159 -5.41 11.42 3.55
CA LEU A 159 -4.15 12.13 3.77
C LEU A 159 -3.73 12.97 2.56
N MET A 160 -4.00 12.52 1.33
CA MET A 160 -3.82 13.33 0.12
C MET A 160 -4.69 14.58 0.16
N GLY A 161 -5.96 14.44 0.58
CA GLY A 161 -6.85 15.57 0.73
C GLY A 161 -6.36 16.58 1.77
N ALA A 162 -5.86 16.11 2.92
CA ALA A 162 -5.25 16.95 3.94
C ALA A 162 -4.00 17.68 3.45
N CYS A 163 -3.13 17.00 2.67
CA CYS A 163 -1.96 17.62 2.05
C CYS A 163 -2.34 18.71 1.05
N LYS A 164 -3.35 18.45 0.20
CA LYS A 164 -3.86 19.42 -0.78
C LYS A 164 -4.49 20.63 -0.10
N HIS A 165 -5.25 20.42 0.97
CA HIS A 165 -5.84 21.49 1.75
C HIS A 165 -4.77 22.41 2.36
N ASN A 166 -3.74 21.83 3.00
CA ASN A 166 -2.58 22.58 3.51
C ASN A 166 -1.87 23.38 2.41
N ALA A 167 -1.78 22.82 1.20
CA ALA A 167 -1.23 23.50 0.03
C ALA A 167 -2.17 24.56 -0.60
N GLN A 168 -3.30 24.90 0.05
CA GLN A 168 -4.36 25.82 -0.42
C GLN A 168 -5.12 25.34 -1.67
N ASP A 169 -4.95 24.08 -2.08
CA ASP A 169 -5.68 23.44 -3.16
C ASP A 169 -6.95 22.75 -2.62
N LYS A 170 -7.92 23.58 -2.22
CA LYS A 170 -9.16 23.13 -1.58
C LYS A 170 -10.07 22.34 -2.52
N TYR A 171 -9.95 22.55 -3.83
CA TYR A 171 -10.73 21.81 -4.81
C TYR A 171 -10.28 20.35 -4.87
N SER A 172 -8.99 20.10 -5.13
CA SER A 172 -8.47 18.73 -5.13
C SER A 172 -8.60 18.06 -3.77
N ALA A 173 -8.48 18.81 -2.67
CA ALA A 173 -8.72 18.26 -1.33
C ALA A 173 -10.10 17.62 -1.20
N ARG A 174 -11.15 18.31 -1.69
CA ARG A 174 -12.54 17.82 -1.62
C ARG A 174 -12.76 16.59 -2.49
N GLU A 175 -12.13 16.53 -3.67
CA GLU A 175 -12.23 15.35 -4.54
C GLU A 175 -11.63 14.11 -3.86
N TYR A 176 -10.43 14.25 -3.27
CA TYR A 176 -9.82 13.15 -2.51
C TYR A 176 -10.68 12.73 -1.31
N TRP A 177 -11.21 13.68 -0.53
CA TRP A 177 -12.07 13.36 0.60
C TRP A 177 -13.39 12.70 0.18
N LYS A 178 -13.95 13.06 -0.98
CA LYS A 178 -15.14 12.40 -1.51
C LYS A 178 -14.84 10.94 -1.83
N THR A 179 -13.74 10.66 -2.51
CA THR A 179 -13.30 9.28 -2.79
C THR A 179 -13.03 8.51 -1.51
N ALA A 180 -12.31 9.12 -0.55
CA ALA A 180 -11.97 8.48 0.72
C ALA A 180 -13.23 8.11 1.53
N ASN A 181 -14.25 8.99 1.56
CA ASN A 181 -15.50 8.69 2.27
C ASN A 181 -16.25 7.51 1.64
N ALA A 182 -16.30 7.44 0.31
CA ALA A 182 -16.93 6.30 -0.38
C ALA A 182 -16.20 4.98 -0.05
N GLN A 183 -14.86 5.00 -0.03
CA GLN A 183 -14.06 3.83 0.34
C GLN A 183 -14.22 3.48 1.82
N LEU A 184 -14.35 4.47 2.70
CA LEU A 184 -14.55 4.26 4.13
C LEU A 184 -15.87 3.52 4.43
N GLU A 185 -16.93 3.80 3.66
CA GLU A 185 -18.22 3.11 3.79
C GLU A 185 -18.16 1.62 3.44
N GLU A 186 -17.14 1.19 2.68
CA GLU A 186 -16.92 -0.21 2.30
C GLU A 186 -16.10 -0.99 3.35
N ILE A 187 -15.55 -0.32 4.37
CA ILE A 187 -14.70 -0.96 5.39
C ILE A 187 -15.57 -1.51 6.52
N GLU A 188 -15.62 -2.83 6.64
CA GLU A 188 -16.30 -3.52 7.75
C GLU A 188 -15.38 -3.76 8.96
N SER A 189 -14.08 -4.02 8.72
CA SER A 189 -13.07 -4.27 9.75
C SER A 189 -11.67 -3.94 9.24
N ILE A 190 -10.79 -3.54 10.16
CA ILE A 190 -9.36 -3.30 9.91
C ILE A 190 -8.45 -4.33 10.57
N GLU A 191 -8.99 -5.37 11.22
CA GLU A 191 -8.21 -6.32 12.04
C GLU A 191 -7.07 -6.98 11.26
N ASN A 192 -7.35 -7.39 10.03
CA ASN A 192 -6.40 -8.07 9.13
C ASN A 192 -5.55 -7.11 8.28
N TRP A 193 -5.63 -5.81 8.52
CA TRP A 193 -4.83 -4.83 7.80
C TRP A 193 -3.39 -4.83 8.30
N SER A 194 -2.46 -4.44 7.42
CA SER A 194 -1.09 -4.18 7.86
C SER A 194 -1.07 -3.01 8.85
N GLU A 195 -0.09 -3.01 9.74
CA GLU A 195 0.11 -1.91 10.69
C GLU A 195 0.29 -0.56 9.98
N ALA A 196 0.92 -0.56 8.80
CA ALA A 196 1.07 0.64 8.00
C ALA A 196 -0.28 1.14 7.44
N ASP A 197 -1.17 0.25 7.00
CA ASP A 197 -2.48 0.62 6.48
C ASP A 197 -3.40 1.15 7.59
N LYS A 198 -3.38 0.53 8.78
CA LYS A 198 -4.07 1.05 9.97
C LYS A 198 -3.60 2.46 10.31
N LYS A 199 -2.28 2.67 10.35
CA LYS A 199 -1.67 3.99 10.60
C LYS A 199 -2.02 5.00 9.52
N MET A 200 -2.02 4.61 8.25
CA MET A 200 -2.42 5.48 7.14
C MET A 200 -3.88 5.91 7.23
N LEU A 201 -4.78 5.01 7.63
CA LEU A 201 -6.18 5.36 7.87
C LEU A 201 -6.30 6.34 9.03
N LYS A 202 -5.70 6.02 10.18
CA LYS A 202 -5.69 6.89 11.36
C LYS A 202 -5.18 8.28 10.99
N TYR A 203 -3.93 8.39 10.53
CA TYR A 203 -3.31 9.68 10.24
C TYR A 203 -4.03 10.44 9.12
N GLY A 204 -4.54 9.73 8.09
CA GLY A 204 -5.35 10.34 7.05
C GLY A 204 -6.60 11.03 7.61
N VAL A 205 -7.35 10.32 8.46
CA VAL A 205 -8.55 10.85 9.13
C VAL A 205 -8.18 12.01 10.06
N LEU A 206 -7.19 11.84 10.93
CA LEU A 206 -6.79 12.86 11.92
C LEU A 206 -6.37 14.18 11.22
N HIS A 207 -5.52 14.11 10.19
CA HIS A 207 -5.11 15.31 9.44
C HIS A 207 -6.26 15.91 8.62
N THR A 208 -7.19 15.11 8.13
CA THR A 208 -8.41 15.61 7.48
C THR A 208 -9.31 16.34 8.46
N ALA A 209 -9.52 15.78 9.65
CA ALA A 209 -10.33 16.39 10.70
C ALA A 209 -9.73 17.73 11.15
N ALA A 210 -8.40 17.81 11.33
CA ALA A 210 -7.70 19.07 11.59
C ALA A 210 -7.90 20.10 10.46
N ALA A 211 -7.81 19.69 9.19
CA ALA A 211 -8.05 20.57 8.04
C ALA A 211 -9.51 21.09 7.98
N LEU A 212 -10.48 20.24 8.32
CA LEU A 212 -11.90 20.62 8.43
C LEU A 212 -12.14 21.61 9.57
N LYS A 213 -11.55 21.37 10.75
CA LYS A 213 -11.59 22.31 11.90
C LYS A 213 -11.00 23.67 11.54
N ASN A 214 -9.82 23.70 10.91
CA ASN A 214 -9.20 24.93 10.39
C ASN A 214 -10.05 25.65 9.34
N SER A 215 -11.00 24.95 8.72
CA SER A 215 -11.98 25.50 7.77
C SER A 215 -13.32 25.85 8.42
N ARG A 216 -13.40 25.85 9.76
CA ARG A 216 -14.64 26.07 10.53
C ARG A 216 -15.74 25.05 10.20
N GLN A 217 -15.36 23.83 9.84
CA GLN A 217 -16.26 22.71 9.57
C GLN A 217 -16.12 21.65 10.68
N GLU A 218 -16.23 22.08 11.94
CA GLU A 218 -16.08 21.22 13.12
C GLU A 218 -17.06 20.05 13.10
N ASP A 219 -18.34 20.29 12.76
CA ASP A 219 -19.35 19.22 12.72
C ASP A 219 -18.96 18.09 11.76
N LYS A 220 -18.35 18.42 10.61
CA LYS A 220 -17.84 17.42 9.66
C LYS A 220 -16.58 16.73 10.15
N ALA A 221 -15.72 17.44 10.87
CA ALA A 221 -14.54 16.84 11.50
C ALA A 221 -14.97 15.79 12.55
N LYS A 222 -15.95 16.14 13.39
CA LYS A 222 -16.55 15.23 14.38
C LYS A 222 -17.18 14.01 13.73
N GLU A 223 -17.98 14.22 12.69
CA GLU A 223 -18.62 13.12 11.94
C GLU A 223 -17.57 12.15 11.39
N LEU A 224 -16.52 12.67 10.77
CA LEU A 224 -15.47 11.83 10.19
C LEU A 224 -14.71 11.02 11.24
N VAL A 225 -14.28 11.66 12.34
CA VAL A 225 -13.56 10.97 13.42
C VAL A 225 -14.46 9.91 14.07
N GLY A 226 -15.74 10.23 14.28
CA GLY A 226 -16.71 9.28 14.84
C GLY A 226 -16.90 8.01 14.01
N LYS A 227 -16.78 8.07 12.67
CA LYS A 227 -16.93 6.90 11.78
C LYS A 227 -15.85 5.84 11.99
N VAL A 228 -14.66 6.24 12.42
CA VAL A 228 -13.51 5.33 12.58
C VAL A 228 -13.14 5.08 14.04
N ALA A 229 -13.80 5.77 14.99
CA ALA A 229 -13.44 5.72 16.40
C ALA A 229 -13.36 4.30 16.94
N GLN A 230 -14.36 3.46 16.64
CA GLN A 230 -14.45 2.04 17.02
C GLN A 230 -13.19 1.20 16.70
N TRP A 231 -12.33 1.63 15.79
CA TRP A 231 -11.12 0.91 15.40
C TRP A 231 -9.85 1.39 16.10
N PHE A 232 -9.91 2.53 16.80
CA PHE A 232 -8.76 3.22 17.36
C PHE A 232 -8.98 3.69 18.81
N GLU A 233 -10.07 3.30 19.48
CA GLU A 233 -10.38 3.76 20.86
C GLU A 233 -9.30 3.41 21.88
N GLU A 234 -8.51 2.37 21.62
CA GLU A 234 -7.40 1.92 22.49
C GLU A 234 -6.05 2.55 22.14
N ASP A 235 -5.96 3.37 21.08
CA ASP A 235 -4.73 4.04 20.70
C ASP A 235 -4.46 5.28 21.57
N ASP A 236 -3.25 5.38 22.12
CA ASP A 236 -2.84 6.44 23.06
C ASP A 236 -3.06 7.86 22.51
N ASP A 237 -2.87 8.09 21.21
CA ASP A 237 -3.00 9.40 20.56
C ASP A 237 -4.41 9.68 20.00
N TRP A 238 -5.28 8.66 19.97
CA TRP A 238 -6.63 8.77 19.44
C TRP A 238 -7.53 9.59 20.37
N GLN A 239 -7.48 9.27 21.67
CA GLN A 239 -8.34 9.90 22.67
C GLN A 239 -8.07 11.41 22.75
N ASP A 240 -6.81 11.84 22.74
CA ASP A 240 -6.44 13.25 22.78
C ASP A 240 -7.04 14.03 21.60
N LEU A 241 -6.97 13.50 20.38
CA LEU A 241 -7.54 14.19 19.23
C LEU A 241 -9.07 14.09 19.18
N TYR A 242 -9.64 12.96 19.62
CA TYR A 242 -11.08 12.82 19.78
C TYR A 242 -11.59 13.88 20.77
N ASP A 243 -10.90 14.10 21.88
CA ASP A 243 -11.27 15.11 22.86
C ASP A 243 -11.14 16.53 22.29
N GLU A 244 -10.05 16.82 21.57
CA GLU A 244 -9.83 18.14 20.97
C GLU A 244 -10.86 18.50 19.87
N ILE A 245 -11.38 17.50 19.16
CA ILE A 245 -12.28 17.69 18.01
C ILE A 245 -13.74 17.48 18.38
N VAL A 246 -14.07 16.41 19.11
CA VAL A 246 -15.44 16.03 19.45
C VAL A 246 -15.90 16.65 20.77
N ASN A 247 -15.07 16.54 21.82
CA ASN A 247 -15.46 16.88 23.18
C ASN A 247 -15.07 18.31 23.62
N LYS A 248 -14.20 19.02 22.88
CA LYS A 248 -13.79 20.38 23.25
C LYS A 248 -15.01 21.32 23.28
N PRO A 249 -15.29 22.01 24.40
CA PRO A 249 -16.35 23.01 24.47
C PRO A 249 -16.10 24.13 23.46
N LYS A 250 -17.16 24.64 22.83
CA LYS A 250 -17.08 25.88 22.05
C LYS A 250 -16.78 27.02 23.01
N GLU A 251 -15.61 27.66 22.86
CA GLU A 251 -15.27 28.92 23.53
C GLU A 251 -16.20 30.06 23.08
#